data_AF-A0A848NA58-F1
#
_entry.id   AF-A0A848NA58-F1
#
_cell.length_a   1.000
_cell.length_b   1.000
_cell.length_c   1.000
_cell.angle_alpha   90.00
_cell.angle_beta   90.00
_cell.angle_gamma   90.00
#
_symmetry.space_group_name_H-M   'P 1'
#
loop_
_entity.id
_entity.type
_entity.pdbx_description
1 polymer ?
#
loop_
_entity_poly.entity_id
_entity_poly.type
_entity_poly.pdbx_seq_one_letter_code
_entity_poly.pdbx_strand_id
1 'polypeptide(L)'
;QPPPVRASATPPMPAALRTESRALNQAGDDVLARAALAANELARLYAQVSADLLAAAGLRAQDIAAIGAHGQTVRHRPDSGYTLQLNAPALLAELTGIDVVADFRSRDVAAGGQGAPLVPPFHAAVFGAPQGRAVLNLGGIANVTLLAPGQAPRGFDTGPANVFLDGWCQRHLGLPYDADGRWAASGQVLAPLLEQLIASEPWFALPPPKSTGRDLFNMRWLDDRLAAYDGPKPTPRDVQATLQRLTARTVANAIDAAGADVRELYVCGGGACNPGLMRELAYCLQRPVHATDALGVPAQQVEALAFAWLAQAFLARQPAGLPSVTGARGPRILGALYPA
;
A
#
# COMPACT_ATOMS: atom_id res chain seq x y z
N GLN A 1 6.01 -21.42 -3.85
CA GLN A 1 6.55 -21.37 -2.48
C GLN A 1 7.09 -19.97 -2.24
N PRO A 2 6.88 -19.38 -1.06
CA PRO A 2 7.39 -18.04 -0.76
C PRO A 2 8.93 -18.01 -0.81
N PRO A 3 9.53 -16.89 -1.29
CA PRO A 3 10.98 -16.78 -1.35
C PRO A 3 11.58 -16.78 0.06
N PRO A 4 12.72 -17.46 0.29
CA PRO A 4 13.38 -17.43 1.59
C PRO A 4 13.90 -16.02 1.90
N VAL A 5 13.53 -15.49 3.07
CA VAL A 5 14.02 -14.19 3.55
C VAL A 5 15.34 -14.41 4.29
N ARG A 6 16.43 -13.78 3.81
CA ARG A 6 17.76 -13.89 4.43
C ARG A 6 17.94 -12.97 5.64
N ALA A 7 17.44 -11.74 5.53
CA ALA A 7 17.40 -10.74 6.60
C ALA A 7 16.26 -9.75 6.31
N SER A 8 15.80 -9.05 7.35
CA SER A 8 14.78 -8.01 7.23
C SER A 8 15.04 -6.88 8.22
N ALA A 9 14.79 -5.64 7.81
CA ALA A 9 14.95 -4.45 8.64
C ALA A 9 13.85 -3.43 8.31
N THR A 10 13.43 -2.67 9.33
CA THR A 10 12.43 -1.60 9.18
C THR A 10 12.84 -0.41 10.06
N PRO A 11 13.93 0.28 9.70
CA PRO A 11 14.35 1.45 10.46
C PRO A 11 13.33 2.58 10.30
N PRO A 12 13.13 3.41 11.33
CA PRO A 12 12.21 4.54 11.23
C PRO A 12 12.73 5.55 10.22
N MET A 13 11.83 6.03 9.35
CA MET A 13 12.16 7.17 8.49
C MET A 13 12.41 8.42 9.36
N PRO A 14 13.53 9.15 9.16
CA PRO A 14 13.81 10.38 9.89
C PRO A 14 12.65 11.37 9.82
N ALA A 15 12.39 12.08 10.92
CA ALA A 15 11.24 12.98 11.04
C ALA A 15 11.26 14.10 9.99
N ALA A 16 12.44 14.68 9.71
CA ALA A 16 12.62 15.72 8.69
C ALA A 16 12.23 15.21 7.29
N LEU A 17 12.80 14.07 6.86
CA LEU A 17 12.49 13.45 5.57
C LEU A 17 11.00 13.09 5.44
N ARG A 18 10.38 12.62 6.53
CA ARG A 18 8.94 12.31 6.56
C ARG A 18 8.08 13.57 6.38
N THR A 19 8.42 14.64 7.10
CA THR A 19 7.74 15.94 6.99
C THR A 19 7.89 16.50 5.59
N GLU A 20 9.10 16.47 5.04
CA GLU A 20 9.40 16.97 3.71
C GLU A 20 8.68 16.17 2.62
N SER A 21 8.69 14.83 2.70
CA SER A 21 7.93 13.97 1.79
C SER A 21 6.44 14.31 1.82
N ARG A 22 5.86 14.59 3.00
CA ARG A 22 4.46 15.02 3.13
C ARG A 22 4.23 16.40 2.54
N ALA A 23 5.11 17.37 2.79
CA ALA A 23 4.98 18.71 2.22
C ALA A 23 5.05 18.67 0.68
N LEU A 24 5.94 17.83 0.15
CA LEU A 24 6.06 17.56 -1.27
C LEU A 24 4.84 16.85 -1.87
N ASN A 25 3.80 16.48 -1.09
CA ASN A 25 2.49 16.05 -1.59
C ASN A 25 1.59 17.22 -2.04
N GLN A 26 2.02 18.48 -1.84
CA GLN A 26 1.28 19.68 -2.24
C GLN A 26 2.15 20.61 -3.10
N ALA A 27 1.51 21.51 -3.85
CA ALA A 27 2.26 22.57 -4.53
C ALA A 27 2.94 23.46 -3.50
N GLY A 28 4.09 24.02 -3.86
CA GLY A 28 4.85 24.89 -2.96
C GLY A 28 6.08 25.45 -3.64
N ASP A 29 6.86 26.19 -2.86
CA ASP A 29 8.07 26.85 -3.34
C ASP A 29 9.24 25.86 -3.47
N ASP A 30 10.04 26.08 -4.53
CA ASP A 30 11.26 25.35 -4.86
C ASP A 30 11.16 23.82 -4.73
N VAL A 31 10.02 23.27 -5.16
CA VAL A 31 9.71 21.85 -5.02
C VAL A 31 10.70 20.94 -5.74
N LEU A 32 11.38 21.42 -6.79
CA LEU A 32 12.36 20.64 -7.53
C LEU A 32 13.63 20.40 -6.72
N ALA A 33 14.24 21.46 -6.16
CA ALA A 33 15.44 21.32 -5.35
C ALA A 33 15.15 20.51 -4.08
N ARG A 34 14.02 20.79 -3.42
CA ARG A 34 13.55 20.07 -2.24
C ARG A 34 13.34 18.58 -2.50
N ALA A 35 12.69 18.24 -3.61
CA ALA A 35 12.50 16.85 -4.04
C ALA A 35 13.83 16.14 -4.28
N ALA A 36 14.80 16.79 -4.93
CA ALA A 36 16.12 16.22 -5.17
C ALA A 36 16.90 15.97 -3.86
N LEU A 37 16.85 16.92 -2.92
CA LEU A 37 17.48 16.75 -1.60
C LEU A 37 16.83 15.61 -0.80
N ALA A 38 15.50 15.56 -0.75
CA ALA A 38 14.77 14.48 -0.09
C ALA A 38 15.06 13.11 -0.73
N ALA A 39 15.18 13.03 -2.06
CA ALA A 39 15.55 11.81 -2.76
C ALA A 39 16.97 11.33 -2.40
N ASN A 40 17.93 12.25 -2.25
CA ASN A 40 19.29 11.93 -1.80
C ASN A 40 19.33 11.42 -0.36
N GLU A 41 18.59 12.06 0.55
CA GLU A 41 18.46 11.59 1.93
C GLU A 41 17.85 10.19 2.01
N LEU A 42 16.80 9.94 1.22
CA LEU A 42 16.19 8.61 1.13
C LEU A 42 17.17 7.55 0.62
N ALA A 43 17.95 7.87 -0.41
CA ALA A 43 18.96 6.95 -0.94
C ALA A 43 20.06 6.63 0.08
N ARG A 44 20.52 7.63 0.86
CA ARG A 44 21.48 7.39 1.96
C ARG A 44 20.89 6.51 3.06
N LEU A 45 19.62 6.71 3.41
CA LEU A 45 18.93 5.85 4.37
C LEU A 45 18.87 4.42 3.84
N TYR A 46 18.44 4.22 2.58
CA TYR A 46 18.39 2.89 1.96
C TYR A 46 19.76 2.23 1.89
N ALA A 47 20.82 2.96 1.55
CA ALA A 47 22.19 2.44 1.54
C ALA A 47 22.63 1.94 2.93
N GLN A 48 22.31 2.68 3.99
CA GLN A 48 22.56 2.23 5.37
C GLN A 48 21.79 0.95 5.69
N VAL A 49 20.49 0.88 5.35
CA VAL A 49 19.68 -0.34 5.57
C VAL A 49 20.26 -1.52 4.81
N SER A 50 20.69 -1.32 3.56
CA SER A 50 21.32 -2.35 2.75
C SER A 50 22.60 -2.88 3.40
N ALA A 51 23.46 -2.00 3.92
CA ALA A 51 24.66 -2.40 4.65
C ALA A 51 24.33 -3.23 5.91
N ASP A 52 23.34 -2.79 6.69
CA ASP A 52 22.90 -3.51 7.89
C ASP A 52 22.34 -4.91 7.56
N LEU A 53 21.56 -5.01 6.48
CA LEU A 53 21.00 -6.27 6.00
C LEU A 53 22.07 -7.24 5.49
N LEU A 54 23.06 -6.74 4.75
CA LEU A 54 24.20 -7.52 4.29
C LEU A 54 24.99 -8.09 5.47
N ALA A 55 25.30 -7.23 6.46
CA ALA A 55 25.99 -7.65 7.67
C ALA A 55 25.19 -8.71 8.46
N ALA A 56 23.89 -8.48 8.66
CA ALA A 56 23.01 -9.41 9.37
C ALA A 56 22.86 -10.76 8.64
N ALA A 57 22.90 -10.77 7.31
CA ALA A 57 22.82 -11.98 6.49
C ALA A 57 24.18 -12.67 6.27
N GLY A 58 25.30 -12.03 6.64
CA GLY A 58 26.64 -12.51 6.32
C GLY A 58 26.94 -12.52 4.82
N LEU A 59 26.37 -11.57 4.07
CA LEU A 59 26.51 -11.43 2.62
C LEU A 59 27.30 -10.18 2.27
N ARG A 60 27.84 -10.13 1.04
CA ARG A 60 28.49 -8.96 0.45
C ARG A 60 27.63 -8.40 -0.69
N ALA A 61 27.90 -7.15 -1.08
CA ALA A 61 27.22 -6.49 -2.19
C ALA A 61 27.22 -7.34 -3.48
N GLN A 62 28.37 -7.92 -3.83
CA GLN A 62 28.55 -8.82 -4.98
C GLN A 62 27.72 -10.11 -4.94
N ASP A 63 27.18 -10.49 -3.77
CA ASP A 63 26.32 -11.65 -3.62
C ASP A 63 24.83 -11.28 -3.90
N ILE A 64 24.54 -10.00 -4.17
CA ILE A 64 23.21 -9.47 -4.46
C ILE A 64 23.11 -9.08 -5.94
N ALA A 65 22.10 -9.63 -6.64
CA ALA A 65 21.90 -9.35 -8.06
C ALA A 65 21.38 -7.93 -8.34
N ALA A 66 20.43 -7.44 -7.52
CA ALA A 66 19.94 -6.06 -7.59
C ALA A 66 19.12 -5.68 -6.34
N ILE A 67 18.99 -4.38 -6.11
CA ILE A 67 18.03 -3.77 -5.18
C ILE A 67 16.77 -3.39 -5.97
N GLY A 68 15.59 -3.84 -5.52
CA GLY A 68 14.30 -3.33 -5.99
C GLY A 68 13.85 -2.12 -5.18
N ALA A 69 14.07 -0.91 -5.68
CA ALA A 69 13.80 0.33 -4.96
C ALA A 69 12.53 1.04 -5.47
N HIS A 70 11.42 0.90 -4.73
CA HIS A 70 10.19 1.64 -5.04
C HIS A 70 10.36 3.15 -4.95
N GLY A 71 11.06 3.62 -3.92
CA GLY A 71 11.14 5.02 -3.54
C GLY A 71 9.93 5.49 -2.72
N GLN A 72 9.80 6.82 -2.57
CA GLN A 72 8.73 7.46 -1.82
C GLN A 72 7.79 8.21 -2.76
N THR A 73 6.55 7.74 -2.92
CA THR A 73 5.56 8.45 -3.74
C THR A 73 5.22 9.81 -3.11
N VAL A 74 5.29 10.86 -3.93
CA VAL A 74 4.88 12.23 -3.58
C VAL A 74 3.82 12.80 -4.54
N ARG A 75 3.69 12.24 -5.75
CA ARG A 75 2.57 12.52 -6.67
C ARG A 75 2.16 11.25 -7.39
N HIS A 76 0.86 11.09 -7.62
CA HIS A 76 0.33 10.02 -8.45
C HIS A 76 -0.87 10.53 -9.24
N ARG A 77 -0.66 10.81 -10.53
CA ARG A 77 -1.65 11.39 -11.44
C ARG A 77 -1.69 10.63 -12.76
N PRO A 78 -2.10 9.35 -12.75
CA PRO A 78 -2.20 8.55 -13.98
C PRO A 78 -3.20 9.15 -14.98
N ASP A 79 -4.22 9.86 -14.49
CA ASP A 79 -5.15 10.67 -15.30
C ASP A 79 -4.44 11.75 -16.13
N SER A 80 -3.34 12.28 -15.60
CA SER A 80 -2.48 13.27 -16.25
C SER A 80 -1.21 12.63 -16.85
N GLY A 81 -1.13 11.29 -16.88
CA GLY A 81 -0.03 10.56 -17.49
C GLY A 81 1.28 10.53 -16.70
N TYR A 82 1.28 10.82 -15.39
CA TYR A 82 2.52 10.79 -14.60
C TYR A 82 2.37 10.27 -13.16
N THR A 83 3.49 9.87 -12.59
CA THR A 83 3.65 9.41 -11.21
C THR A 83 5.06 9.75 -10.76
N LEU A 84 5.23 10.17 -9.51
CA LEU A 84 6.54 10.61 -9.00
C LEU A 84 6.86 9.90 -7.70
N GLN A 85 7.85 9.01 -7.77
CA GLN A 85 8.47 8.34 -6.65
C GLN A 85 9.84 8.99 -6.43
N LEU A 86 10.03 9.69 -5.32
CA LEU A 86 11.33 10.20 -4.95
C LEU A 86 12.25 9.02 -4.69
N ASN A 87 13.31 8.98 -5.47
CA ASN A 87 14.40 8.03 -5.36
C ASN A 87 15.60 8.67 -6.05
N ALA A 88 16.80 8.55 -5.47
CA ALA A 88 18.05 8.90 -6.15
C ALA A 88 18.79 7.60 -6.50
N PRO A 89 18.27 6.80 -7.44
CA PRO A 89 18.71 5.41 -7.64
C PRO A 89 20.17 5.30 -8.10
N ALA A 90 20.67 6.27 -8.88
CA ALA A 90 22.09 6.35 -9.22
C ALA A 90 22.98 6.54 -7.97
N LEU A 91 22.56 7.40 -7.04
CA LEU A 91 23.27 7.57 -5.77
C LEU A 91 23.16 6.31 -4.90
N LEU A 92 22.01 5.63 -4.90
CA LEU A 92 21.86 4.37 -4.17
C LEU A 92 22.78 3.27 -4.74
N ALA A 93 22.90 3.17 -6.06
CA ALA A 93 23.81 2.24 -6.71
C ALA A 93 25.28 2.54 -6.32
N GLU A 94 25.71 3.79 -6.48
CA GLU A 94 27.05 4.27 -6.07
C GLU A 94 27.37 3.95 -4.60
N LEU A 95 26.43 4.21 -3.68
CA LEU A 95 26.66 4.02 -2.25
C LEU A 95 26.68 2.55 -1.82
N THR A 96 26.03 1.66 -2.57
CA THR A 96 25.89 0.24 -2.20
C THR A 96 26.81 -0.68 -2.98
N GLY A 97 27.27 -0.28 -4.17
CA GLY A 97 27.96 -1.15 -5.11
C GLY A 97 27.06 -2.28 -5.62
N ILE A 98 25.73 -2.06 -5.66
CA ILE A 98 24.72 -3.03 -6.11
C ILE A 98 23.83 -2.36 -7.16
N ASP A 99 23.56 -3.06 -8.25
CA ASP A 99 22.60 -2.65 -9.28
C ASP A 99 21.25 -2.29 -8.65
N VAL A 100 20.64 -1.19 -9.08
CA VAL A 100 19.33 -0.75 -8.57
C VAL A 100 18.30 -0.80 -9.70
N VAL A 101 17.23 -1.55 -9.50
CA VAL A 101 16.00 -1.44 -10.32
C VAL A 101 15.02 -0.51 -9.59
N ALA A 102 14.65 0.59 -10.23
CA ALA A 102 13.73 1.59 -9.69
C ALA A 102 12.66 1.99 -10.73
N ASP A 103 11.81 2.97 -10.42
CA ASP A 103 10.80 3.53 -11.34
C ASP A 103 9.82 2.49 -11.94
N PHE A 104 9.29 1.62 -11.07
CA PHE A 104 8.40 0.54 -11.50
C PHE A 104 7.05 1.02 -12.07
N ARG A 105 6.62 2.25 -11.79
CA ARG A 105 5.27 2.73 -12.13
C ARG A 105 5.20 3.43 -13.47
N SER A 106 6.22 4.20 -13.85
CA SER A 106 6.15 5.11 -15.00
C SER A 106 5.88 4.39 -16.32
N ARG A 107 6.43 3.18 -16.51
CA ARG A 107 6.22 2.42 -17.74
C ARG A 107 4.79 1.90 -17.91
N ASP A 108 4.12 1.60 -16.81
CA ASP A 108 2.70 1.20 -16.81
C ASP A 108 1.80 2.40 -17.14
N VAL A 109 2.05 3.55 -16.51
CA VAL A 109 1.34 4.81 -16.80
C VAL A 109 1.52 5.23 -18.27
N ALA A 110 2.74 5.17 -18.80
CA ALA A 110 2.99 5.44 -20.23
C ALA A 110 2.25 4.46 -21.17
N ALA A 111 1.94 3.25 -20.69
CA ALA A 111 1.14 2.27 -21.39
C ALA A 111 -0.38 2.47 -21.24
N GLY A 112 -0.82 3.55 -20.60
CA GLY A 112 -2.24 3.88 -20.36
C GLY A 112 -2.82 3.20 -19.11
N GLY A 113 -2.00 2.57 -18.28
CA GLY A 113 -2.44 1.99 -17.02
C GLY A 113 -2.42 2.98 -15.87
N GLN A 114 -2.92 2.55 -14.72
CA GLN A 114 -2.95 3.35 -13.50
C GLN A 114 -1.58 3.45 -12.80
N GLY A 115 -0.60 2.58 -13.10
CA GLY A 115 0.66 2.51 -12.36
C GLY A 115 0.54 1.95 -10.94
N ALA A 116 -0.65 1.46 -10.56
CA ALA A 116 -0.95 0.86 -9.27
C ALA A 116 -2.22 -0.02 -9.35
N PRO A 117 -2.38 -1.01 -8.45
CA PRO A 117 -1.35 -1.60 -7.60
C PRO A 117 -0.37 -2.47 -8.42
N LEU A 118 0.92 -2.53 -8.01
CA LEU A 118 1.96 -3.31 -8.72
C LEU A 118 2.25 -4.69 -8.09
N VAL A 119 1.70 -4.95 -6.91
CA VAL A 119 1.90 -6.20 -6.16
C VAL A 119 1.06 -7.41 -6.62
N PRO A 120 -0.05 -7.28 -7.37
CA PRO A 120 -0.86 -8.45 -7.75
C PRO A 120 -0.14 -9.59 -8.48
N PRO A 121 0.81 -9.37 -9.41
CA PRO A 121 1.59 -10.45 -10.02
C PRO A 121 2.42 -11.22 -8.99
N PHE A 122 3.03 -10.52 -8.04
CA PHE A 122 3.75 -11.14 -6.92
C PHE A 122 2.81 -11.96 -6.04
N HIS A 123 1.64 -11.40 -5.68
CA HIS A 123 0.62 -12.14 -4.93
C HIS A 123 0.16 -13.40 -5.66
N ALA A 124 -0.02 -13.35 -6.98
CA ALA A 124 -0.36 -14.54 -7.76
C ALA A 124 0.75 -15.59 -7.74
N ALA A 125 2.01 -15.17 -7.88
CA ALA A 125 3.17 -16.06 -7.87
C ALA A 125 3.40 -16.72 -6.51
N VAL A 126 3.16 -16.01 -5.41
CA VAL A 126 3.49 -16.45 -4.05
C VAL A 126 2.30 -17.04 -3.30
N PHE A 127 1.11 -16.46 -3.46
CA PHE A 127 -0.09 -16.79 -2.69
C PHE A 127 -1.19 -17.48 -3.50
N GLY A 128 -0.94 -17.81 -4.78
CA GLY A 128 -1.86 -18.59 -5.59
C GLY A 128 -2.24 -19.93 -4.93
N ALA A 129 -3.49 -20.34 -5.12
CA ALA A 129 -4.08 -21.53 -4.50
C ALA A 129 -5.10 -22.20 -5.45
N PRO A 130 -5.45 -23.48 -5.24
CA PRO A 130 -6.48 -24.15 -6.05
C PRO A 130 -7.91 -23.65 -5.75
N GLN A 131 -8.12 -22.97 -4.63
CA GLN A 131 -9.33 -22.21 -4.31
C GLN A 131 -9.14 -20.71 -4.57
N GLY A 132 -10.24 -19.99 -4.79
CA GLY A 132 -10.19 -18.54 -4.94
C GLY A 132 -9.90 -17.83 -3.62
N ARG A 133 -9.01 -16.84 -3.68
CA ARG A 133 -8.41 -16.16 -2.52
C ARG A 133 -8.27 -14.67 -2.81
N ALA A 134 -8.38 -13.85 -1.78
CA ALA A 134 -8.01 -12.45 -1.84
C ALA A 134 -6.79 -12.16 -0.96
N VAL A 135 -5.92 -11.25 -1.43
CA VAL A 135 -4.81 -10.69 -0.64
C VAL A 135 -5.05 -9.20 -0.50
N LEU A 136 -5.16 -8.71 0.74
CA LEU A 136 -5.49 -7.32 1.07
C LEU A 136 -4.33 -6.67 1.79
N ASN A 137 -3.79 -5.60 1.20
CA ASN A 137 -2.83 -4.75 1.87
C ASN A 137 -3.55 -3.59 2.57
N LEU A 138 -3.31 -3.42 3.87
CA LEU A 138 -3.85 -2.35 4.70
C LEU A 138 -2.74 -1.34 5.05
N GLY A 139 -2.41 -0.49 4.09
CA GLY A 139 -1.57 0.69 4.30
C GLY A 139 -2.40 1.91 4.75
N GLY A 140 -2.08 3.09 4.22
CA GLY A 140 -2.98 4.26 4.35
C GLY A 140 -4.27 4.08 3.55
N ILE A 141 -4.15 3.52 2.34
CA ILE A 141 -5.23 3.08 1.46
C ILE A 141 -5.20 1.56 1.40
N ALA A 142 -6.39 0.95 1.41
CA ALA A 142 -6.55 -0.49 1.23
C ALA A 142 -6.53 -0.84 -0.27
N ASN A 143 -5.75 -1.85 -0.63
CA ASN A 143 -5.73 -2.42 -1.98
C ASN A 143 -5.82 -3.94 -1.92
N VAL A 144 -6.63 -4.51 -2.82
CA VAL A 144 -6.90 -5.95 -2.87
C VAL A 144 -6.38 -6.55 -4.16
N THR A 145 -5.89 -7.77 -4.07
CA THR A 145 -5.64 -8.67 -5.20
C THR A 145 -6.61 -9.84 -5.11
N LEU A 146 -7.35 -10.09 -6.19
CA LEU A 146 -8.23 -11.23 -6.34
C LEU A 146 -7.51 -12.30 -7.16
N LEU A 147 -7.34 -13.48 -6.55
CA LEU A 147 -6.68 -14.64 -7.12
C LEU A 147 -7.73 -15.73 -7.35
N ALA A 148 -8.12 -15.91 -8.60
CA ALA A 148 -9.00 -17.00 -9.02
C ALA A 148 -8.19 -18.06 -9.78
N PRO A 149 -8.37 -19.37 -9.51
CA PRO A 149 -7.65 -20.43 -10.20
C PRO A 149 -7.83 -20.33 -11.72
N GLY A 150 -6.72 -20.41 -12.45
CA GLY A 150 -6.72 -20.35 -13.92
C GLY A 150 -7.06 -18.99 -14.54
N GLN A 151 -7.21 -17.93 -13.73
CA GLN A 151 -7.48 -16.58 -14.21
C GLN A 151 -6.31 -15.65 -13.92
N ALA A 152 -6.15 -14.60 -14.74
CA ALA A 152 -5.21 -13.53 -14.45
C ALA A 152 -5.59 -12.80 -13.16
N PRO A 153 -4.62 -12.38 -12.32
CA PRO A 153 -4.93 -11.63 -11.12
C PRO A 153 -5.61 -10.31 -11.49
N ARG A 154 -6.60 -9.95 -10.68
CA ARG A 154 -7.25 -8.63 -10.71
C ARG A 154 -6.86 -7.89 -9.44
N GLY A 155 -6.74 -6.57 -9.50
CA GLY A 155 -6.44 -5.77 -8.32
C GLY A 155 -6.92 -4.34 -8.46
N PHE A 156 -7.24 -3.72 -7.33
CA PHE A 156 -7.77 -2.36 -7.24
C PHE A 156 -7.74 -1.86 -5.80
N ASP A 157 -7.91 -0.56 -5.61
CA ASP A 157 -8.07 0.03 -4.29
C ASP A 157 -9.52 -0.11 -3.80
N THR A 158 -9.71 -0.41 -2.52
CA THR A 158 -11.03 -0.54 -1.89
C THR A 158 -11.43 0.69 -1.08
N GLY A 159 -10.49 1.62 -0.83
CA GLY A 159 -10.73 2.88 -0.14
C GLY A 159 -9.78 3.14 1.03
N PRO A 160 -10.17 3.97 2.00
CA PRO A 160 -9.31 4.32 3.13
C PRO A 160 -9.11 3.13 4.08
N ALA A 161 -7.87 2.97 4.53
CA ALA A 161 -7.49 2.08 5.61
C ALA A 161 -6.98 2.91 6.80
N ASN A 162 -5.68 2.85 7.09
CA ASN A 162 -5.12 3.54 8.25
C ASN A 162 -5.09 5.06 8.10
N VAL A 163 -5.33 5.65 6.91
CA VAL A 163 -5.28 7.11 6.72
C VAL A 163 -6.21 7.88 7.66
N PHE A 164 -7.43 7.37 7.88
CA PHE A 164 -8.38 7.98 8.80
C PHE A 164 -8.14 7.56 10.24
N LEU A 165 -7.79 6.30 10.49
CA LEU A 165 -7.50 5.80 11.83
C LEU A 165 -6.30 6.53 12.46
N ASP A 166 -5.23 6.71 11.70
CA ASP A 166 -4.01 7.40 12.10
C ASP A 166 -4.27 8.91 12.24
N GLY A 167 -4.94 9.51 11.24
CA GLY A 167 -5.24 10.93 11.25
C GLY A 167 -6.14 11.35 12.41
N TRP A 168 -7.14 10.54 12.74
CA TRP A 168 -8.03 10.79 13.86
C TRP A 168 -7.36 10.52 15.22
N CYS A 169 -6.55 9.46 15.33
CA CYS A 169 -5.73 9.19 16.51
C CYS A 169 -4.74 10.33 16.80
N GLN A 170 -4.05 10.79 15.77
CA GLN A 170 -3.11 11.92 15.88
C GLN A 170 -3.81 13.20 16.33
N ARG A 171 -5.02 13.47 15.82
CA ARG A 171 -5.79 14.67 16.16
C ARG A 171 -6.25 14.68 17.62
N HIS A 172 -6.69 13.55 18.16
CA HIS A 172 -7.33 13.50 19.47
C HIS A 172 -6.42 13.02 20.60
N LEU A 173 -5.43 12.18 20.30
CA LEU A 173 -4.53 11.57 21.28
C LEU A 173 -3.08 12.03 21.11
N GLY A 174 -2.75 12.71 20.01
CA GLY A 174 -1.37 13.07 19.69
C GLY A 174 -0.48 11.88 19.28
N LEU A 175 -1.06 10.68 19.16
CA LEU A 175 -0.36 9.45 18.82
C LEU A 175 -0.40 9.17 17.31
N PRO A 176 0.64 8.56 16.74
CA PRO A 176 0.73 8.37 15.28
C PRO A 176 -0.29 7.39 14.71
N TYR A 177 -0.78 6.44 15.52
CA TYR A 177 -1.79 5.44 15.16
C TYR A 177 -2.45 4.86 16.41
N ASP A 178 -3.57 4.16 16.24
CA ASP A 178 -4.27 3.44 17.31
C ASP A 178 -3.66 2.04 17.52
N ALA A 179 -2.81 1.90 18.54
CA ALA A 179 -2.11 0.66 18.81
C ALA A 179 -3.09 -0.48 19.16
N ASP A 180 -2.97 -1.59 18.41
CA ASP A 180 -3.84 -2.76 18.46
C ASP A 180 -5.34 -2.48 18.28
N GLY A 181 -5.72 -1.28 17.79
CA GLY A 181 -7.12 -0.87 17.71
C GLY A 181 -7.79 -0.69 19.08
N ARG A 182 -7.03 -0.43 20.15
CA ARG A 182 -7.54 -0.34 21.53
C ARG A 182 -8.47 0.85 21.71
N TRP A 183 -8.18 1.97 21.08
CA TRP A 183 -9.03 3.16 21.18
C TRP A 183 -10.34 2.96 20.42
N ALA A 184 -10.28 2.42 19.20
CA ALA A 184 -11.47 1.98 18.45
C ALA A 184 -12.33 1.01 19.27
N ALA A 185 -11.71 0.03 19.93
CA ALA A 185 -12.41 -0.95 20.76
C ALA A 185 -13.09 -0.35 22.01
N SER A 186 -12.70 0.86 22.43
CA SER A 186 -13.32 1.56 23.56
C SER A 186 -14.59 2.34 23.19
N GLY A 187 -14.83 2.53 21.89
CA GLY A 187 -16.00 3.22 21.35
C GLY A 187 -17.07 2.25 20.83
N GLN A 188 -18.16 2.81 20.34
CA GLN A 188 -19.24 2.08 19.69
C GLN A 188 -19.35 2.48 18.22
N VAL A 189 -19.53 1.50 17.35
CA VAL A 189 -19.80 1.75 15.93
C VAL A 189 -21.16 2.42 15.79
N LEU A 190 -21.19 3.60 15.17
CA LEU A 190 -22.41 4.35 14.91
C LEU A 190 -22.93 4.03 13.52
N ALA A 191 -23.89 3.12 13.43
CA ALA A 191 -24.44 2.66 12.15
C ALA A 191 -24.95 3.81 11.25
N PRO A 192 -25.68 4.83 11.75
CA PRO A 192 -26.12 5.93 10.88
C PRO A 192 -24.96 6.74 10.29
N LEU A 193 -23.90 6.99 11.08
CA LEU A 193 -22.72 7.68 10.60
C LEU A 193 -21.97 6.83 9.56
N LEU A 194 -21.82 5.52 9.80
CA LEU A 194 -21.19 4.60 8.84
C LEU A 194 -21.90 4.65 7.47
N GLU A 195 -23.23 4.52 7.46
CA GLU A 195 -24.01 4.53 6.22
C GLU A 195 -23.89 5.88 5.51
N GLN A 196 -23.89 7.00 6.25
CA GLN A 196 -23.65 8.32 5.66
C GLN A 196 -22.26 8.43 5.02
N LEU A 197 -21.21 7.96 5.70
CA LEU A 197 -19.84 8.01 5.18
C LEU A 197 -19.70 7.22 3.87
N ILE A 198 -20.39 6.09 3.75
CA ILE A 198 -20.38 5.28 2.52
C ILE A 198 -21.24 5.94 1.42
N ALA A 199 -22.47 6.33 1.75
CA ALA A 199 -23.42 6.88 0.78
C ALA A 199 -22.98 8.24 0.20
N SER A 200 -22.25 9.02 0.98
CA SER A 200 -21.75 10.34 0.57
C SER A 200 -20.55 10.30 -0.37
N GLU A 201 -20.00 9.13 -0.71
CA GLU A 201 -18.81 9.03 -1.58
C GLU A 201 -19.04 8.04 -2.74
N PRO A 202 -19.43 8.54 -3.93
CA PRO A 202 -19.69 7.71 -5.11
C PRO A 202 -18.51 6.84 -5.54
N TRP A 203 -17.26 7.23 -5.22
CA TRP A 203 -16.07 6.46 -5.57
C TRP A 203 -16.11 5.02 -5.03
N PHE A 204 -16.75 4.79 -3.87
CA PHE A 204 -16.88 3.44 -3.31
C PHE A 204 -17.65 2.48 -4.23
N ALA A 205 -18.62 2.99 -5.00
CA ALA A 205 -19.45 2.20 -5.90
C ALA A 205 -18.84 1.96 -7.29
N LEU A 206 -17.73 2.64 -7.64
CA LEU A 206 -17.09 2.45 -8.94
C LEU A 206 -16.60 1.00 -9.13
N PRO A 207 -16.77 0.39 -10.33
CA PRO A 207 -16.19 -0.91 -10.63
C PRO A 207 -14.66 -0.80 -10.83
N PRO A 208 -13.91 -1.91 -10.69
CA PRO A 208 -12.50 -1.95 -11.08
C PRO A 208 -12.33 -1.87 -12.61
N PRO A 209 -11.18 -1.40 -13.13
CA PRO A 209 -10.01 -0.93 -12.39
C PRO A 209 -10.24 0.46 -11.76
N LYS A 210 -9.86 0.62 -10.49
CA LYS A 210 -9.91 1.90 -9.78
C LYS A 210 -8.77 2.03 -8.78
N SER A 211 -8.25 3.25 -8.63
CA SER A 211 -7.25 3.62 -7.64
C SER A 211 -7.61 4.95 -6.97
N THR A 212 -7.05 5.19 -5.79
CA THR A 212 -7.26 6.39 -4.98
C THR A 212 -6.05 6.69 -4.09
N GLY A 213 -6.11 7.79 -3.35
CA GLY A 213 -5.03 8.25 -2.50
C GLY A 213 -5.51 9.23 -1.44
N ARG A 214 -4.52 9.89 -0.81
CA ARG A 214 -4.75 10.97 0.15
C ARG A 214 -5.38 12.21 -0.49
N ASP A 215 -5.33 12.32 -1.82
CA ASP A 215 -5.96 13.42 -2.55
C ASP A 215 -7.49 13.40 -2.37
N LEU A 216 -8.11 12.22 -2.39
CA LEU A 216 -9.55 12.04 -2.12
C LEU A 216 -9.82 11.81 -0.64
N PHE A 217 -9.17 10.81 -0.04
CA PHE A 217 -9.41 10.41 1.35
C PHE A 217 -8.43 11.10 2.30
N ASN A 218 -8.79 12.29 2.76
CA ASN A 218 -8.02 13.10 3.73
C ASN A 218 -8.88 13.61 4.89
N MET A 219 -8.26 14.24 5.88
CA MET A 219 -8.98 14.70 7.08
C MET A 219 -10.07 15.73 6.78
N ARG A 220 -9.94 16.53 5.71
CA ARG A 220 -11.00 17.45 5.29
C ARG A 220 -12.24 16.69 4.79
N TRP A 221 -12.05 15.63 4.01
CA TRP A 221 -13.14 14.73 3.59
C TRP A 221 -13.93 14.21 4.80
N LEU A 222 -13.23 13.88 5.90
CA LEU A 222 -13.84 13.39 7.14
C LEU A 222 -14.54 14.53 7.89
N ASP A 223 -13.89 15.70 8.03
CA ASP A 223 -14.43 16.87 8.73
C ASP A 223 -15.75 17.34 8.10
N ASP A 224 -15.78 17.46 6.78
CA ASP A 224 -16.97 17.88 6.03
C ASP A 224 -18.15 16.91 6.27
N ARG A 225 -17.87 15.60 6.35
CA ARG A 225 -18.90 14.57 6.58
C ARG A 225 -19.33 14.45 8.04
N LEU A 226 -18.44 14.68 9.00
CA LEU A 226 -18.81 14.77 10.41
C LEU A 226 -19.65 16.02 10.68
N ALA A 227 -19.37 17.14 10.01
CA ALA A 227 -20.16 18.36 10.11
C ALA A 227 -21.56 18.22 9.48
N ALA A 228 -21.68 17.42 8.42
CA ALA A 228 -22.95 17.15 7.76
C ALA A 228 -23.79 16.05 8.46
N TYR A 229 -23.27 15.39 9.50
CA TYR A 229 -24.00 14.36 10.23
C TYR A 229 -25.13 14.95 11.07
N ASP A 230 -26.37 14.53 10.80
CA ASP A 230 -27.60 15.02 11.42
C ASP A 230 -27.98 14.27 12.72
N GLY A 231 -27.23 13.21 13.06
CA GLY A 231 -27.43 12.45 14.28
C GLY A 231 -26.80 13.07 15.54
N PRO A 232 -26.91 12.39 16.70
CA PRO A 232 -26.28 12.84 17.94
C PRO A 232 -24.78 13.02 17.78
N LYS A 233 -24.22 14.09 18.36
CA LYS A 233 -22.78 14.38 18.25
C LYS A 233 -21.95 13.17 18.73
N PRO A 234 -21.17 12.53 17.84
CA PRO A 234 -20.44 11.32 18.19
C PRO A 234 -19.26 11.65 19.10
N THR A 235 -18.94 10.76 20.04
CA THR A 235 -17.70 10.90 20.81
C THR A 235 -16.49 10.53 19.94
N PRO A 236 -15.28 11.07 20.21
CA PRO A 236 -14.12 10.76 19.38
C PRO A 236 -13.79 9.25 19.27
N ARG A 237 -13.99 8.49 20.34
CA ARG A 237 -13.80 7.02 20.32
C ARG A 237 -14.85 6.31 19.45
N ASP A 238 -16.09 6.81 19.40
CA ASP A 238 -17.15 6.23 18.55
C ASP A 238 -16.86 6.51 17.07
N VAL A 239 -16.33 7.71 16.76
CA VAL A 239 -15.83 8.02 15.42
C VAL A 239 -14.70 7.06 15.05
N GLN A 240 -13.72 6.83 15.93
CA GLN A 240 -12.62 5.88 15.66
C GLN A 240 -13.13 4.46 15.40
N ALA A 241 -14.07 3.96 16.22
CA ALA A 241 -14.71 2.66 16.02
C ALA A 241 -15.45 2.59 14.67
N THR A 242 -16.17 3.66 14.32
CA THR A 242 -16.92 3.78 13.07
C THR A 242 -16.00 3.82 11.84
N LEU A 243 -14.86 4.51 11.93
CA LEU A 243 -13.84 4.52 10.87
C LEU A 243 -13.19 3.15 10.67
N GLN A 244 -12.96 2.39 11.76
CA GLN A 244 -12.46 1.02 11.64
C GLN A 244 -13.46 0.11 10.92
N ARG A 245 -14.75 0.24 11.26
CA ARG A 245 -15.84 -0.46 10.56
C ARG A 245 -15.98 0.01 9.10
N LEU A 246 -15.75 1.30 8.81
CA LEU A 246 -15.78 1.84 7.44
C LEU A 246 -14.79 1.09 6.54
N THR A 247 -13.52 0.98 6.95
CA THR A 247 -12.51 0.23 6.20
C THR A 247 -12.94 -1.22 5.96
N ALA A 248 -13.42 -1.91 6.99
CA ALA A 248 -13.85 -3.30 6.87
C ALA A 248 -15.06 -3.45 5.92
N ARG A 249 -16.05 -2.56 6.02
CA ARG A 249 -17.26 -2.58 5.20
C ARG A 249 -16.95 -2.26 3.74
N THR A 250 -16.13 -1.26 3.45
CA THR A 250 -15.79 -0.90 2.06
C THR A 250 -14.93 -1.97 1.39
N VAL A 251 -14.04 -2.63 2.13
CA VAL A 251 -13.31 -3.83 1.66
C VAL A 251 -14.28 -4.96 1.29
N ALA A 252 -15.18 -5.33 2.20
CA ALA A 252 -16.13 -6.41 1.97
C ALA A 252 -17.03 -6.12 0.74
N ASN A 253 -17.62 -4.93 0.70
CA ASN A 253 -18.47 -4.49 -0.41
C ASN A 253 -17.71 -4.55 -1.76
N ALA A 254 -16.46 -4.10 -1.79
CA ALA A 254 -15.67 -4.08 -3.02
C ALA A 254 -15.25 -5.48 -3.49
N ILE A 255 -14.95 -6.41 -2.57
CA ILE A 255 -14.67 -7.81 -2.89
C ILE A 255 -15.92 -8.49 -3.46
N ASP A 256 -17.07 -8.30 -2.83
CA ASP A 256 -18.33 -8.92 -3.24
C ASP A 256 -18.81 -8.37 -4.59
N ALA A 257 -18.73 -7.05 -4.79
CA ALA A 257 -19.08 -6.41 -6.07
C ALA A 257 -18.19 -6.84 -7.24
N ALA A 258 -16.94 -7.26 -6.98
CA ALA A 258 -16.03 -7.72 -8.03
C ALA A 258 -16.37 -9.12 -8.58
N GLY A 259 -17.33 -9.83 -7.96
CA GLY A 259 -17.86 -11.11 -8.43
C GLY A 259 -16.84 -12.25 -8.48
N ALA A 260 -15.76 -12.16 -7.69
CA ALA A 260 -14.79 -13.26 -7.56
C ALA A 260 -15.26 -14.28 -6.52
N ASP A 261 -15.05 -15.57 -6.77
CA ASP A 261 -15.24 -16.63 -5.76
C ASP A 261 -14.10 -16.58 -4.73
N VAL A 262 -14.14 -15.59 -3.83
CA VAL A 262 -13.17 -15.45 -2.73
C VAL A 262 -13.64 -16.31 -1.56
N ARG A 263 -12.86 -17.34 -1.21
CA ARG A 263 -13.15 -18.21 -0.07
C ARG A 263 -12.47 -17.76 1.22
N GLU A 264 -11.36 -17.05 1.09
CA GLU A 264 -10.51 -16.64 2.20
C GLU A 264 -9.76 -15.34 1.87
N LEU A 265 -9.50 -14.54 2.89
CA LEU A 265 -8.80 -13.27 2.81
C LEU A 265 -7.49 -13.35 3.60
N TYR A 266 -6.38 -12.99 2.96
CA TYR A 266 -5.09 -12.83 3.63
C TYR A 266 -4.69 -11.36 3.66
N VAL A 267 -4.32 -10.87 4.84
CA VAL A 267 -4.09 -9.46 5.09
C VAL A 267 -2.61 -9.21 5.33
N CYS A 268 -2.08 -8.17 4.69
CA CYS A 268 -0.73 -7.67 4.86
C CYS A 268 -0.70 -6.15 5.12
N GLY A 269 0.49 -5.60 5.34
CA GLY A 269 0.68 -4.20 5.69
C GLY A 269 0.35 -3.87 7.16
N GLY A 270 0.47 -2.58 7.52
CA GLY A 270 0.28 -2.06 8.87
C GLY A 270 -1.00 -2.53 9.56
N GLY A 271 -2.12 -2.49 8.83
CA GLY A 271 -3.44 -2.84 9.38
C GLY A 271 -3.60 -4.33 9.75
N ALA A 272 -2.76 -5.23 9.21
CA ALA A 272 -2.76 -6.63 9.61
C ALA A 272 -2.38 -6.82 11.10
N CYS A 273 -1.64 -5.87 11.67
CA CYS A 273 -1.28 -5.85 13.09
C CYS A 273 -2.36 -5.26 13.99
N ASN A 274 -3.48 -4.77 13.46
CA ASN A 274 -4.62 -4.30 14.25
C ASN A 274 -5.64 -5.45 14.42
N PRO A 275 -5.68 -6.14 15.57
CA PRO A 275 -6.60 -7.25 15.80
C PRO A 275 -8.07 -6.80 15.82
N GLY A 276 -8.36 -5.53 16.16
CA GLY A 276 -9.69 -4.94 16.03
C GLY A 276 -10.15 -4.91 14.58
N LEU A 277 -9.33 -4.36 13.69
CA LEU A 277 -9.61 -4.29 12.26
C LEU A 277 -9.74 -5.68 11.63
N MET A 278 -8.90 -6.64 12.02
CA MET A 278 -9.00 -8.04 11.55
C MET A 278 -10.34 -8.69 11.93
N ARG A 279 -10.86 -8.42 13.14
CA ARG A 279 -12.19 -8.88 13.56
C ARG A 279 -13.30 -8.21 12.78
N GLU A 280 -13.20 -6.90 12.55
CA GLU A 280 -14.18 -6.16 11.75
C GLU A 280 -14.23 -6.66 10.30
N LEU A 281 -13.08 -6.99 9.71
CA LEU A 281 -13.00 -7.60 8.38
C LEU A 281 -13.70 -8.95 8.35
N ALA A 282 -13.44 -9.83 9.32
CA ALA A 282 -14.12 -11.12 9.40
C ALA A 282 -15.65 -10.95 9.58
N TYR A 283 -16.06 -10.00 10.40
CA TYR A 283 -17.48 -9.67 10.62
C TYR A 283 -18.15 -9.12 9.36
N CYS A 284 -17.50 -8.23 8.60
CA CYS A 284 -18.11 -7.67 7.39
C CYS A 284 -18.08 -8.65 6.22
N LEU A 285 -17.01 -9.43 6.07
CA LEU A 285 -16.80 -10.32 4.93
C LEU A 285 -17.52 -11.67 5.08
N GLN A 286 -17.79 -12.11 6.31
CA GLN A 286 -18.38 -13.44 6.60
C GLN A 286 -17.58 -14.60 5.98
N ARG A 287 -16.25 -14.45 5.92
CA ARG A 287 -15.28 -15.43 5.40
C ARG A 287 -14.04 -15.45 6.30
N PRO A 288 -13.24 -16.54 6.30
CA PRO A 288 -11.97 -16.58 7.00
C PRO A 288 -11.04 -15.44 6.62
N VAL A 289 -10.48 -14.78 7.65
CA VAL A 289 -9.51 -13.68 7.51
C VAL A 289 -8.26 -14.06 8.30
N HIS A 290 -7.12 -14.08 7.62
CA HIS A 290 -5.82 -14.41 8.20
C HIS A 290 -4.80 -13.34 7.83
N ALA A 291 -3.71 -13.23 8.59
CA ALA A 291 -2.53 -12.50 8.12
C ALA A 291 -1.77 -13.35 7.08
N THR A 292 -1.01 -12.73 6.18
CA THR A 292 -0.17 -13.48 5.22
C THR A 292 0.90 -14.34 5.89
N ASP A 293 1.17 -14.12 7.18
CA ASP A 293 2.02 -14.95 8.03
C ASP A 293 1.62 -16.43 7.95
N ALA A 294 0.31 -16.72 7.86
CA ALA A 294 -0.22 -18.07 7.71
C ALA A 294 0.18 -18.74 6.37
N LEU A 295 0.65 -17.96 5.39
CA LEU A 295 1.19 -18.42 4.10
C LEU A 295 2.73 -18.43 4.08
N GLY A 296 3.38 -18.21 5.22
CA GLY A 296 4.83 -18.19 5.34
C GLY A 296 5.49 -16.87 4.93
N VAL A 297 4.71 -15.79 4.75
CA VAL A 297 5.26 -14.45 4.47
C VAL A 297 4.74 -13.46 5.51
N PRO A 298 5.61 -12.92 6.39
CA PRO A 298 5.20 -11.95 7.39
C PRO A 298 4.45 -10.76 6.79
N ALA A 299 3.31 -10.37 7.36
CA ALA A 299 2.44 -9.31 6.83
C ALA A 299 3.16 -7.99 6.53
N GLN A 300 4.16 -7.62 7.36
CA GLN A 300 4.95 -6.40 7.20
C GLN A 300 5.99 -6.47 6.06
N GLN A 301 6.29 -7.66 5.54
CA GLN A 301 7.35 -7.87 4.56
C GLN A 301 6.83 -8.01 3.13
N VAL A 302 5.52 -8.17 2.93
CA VAL A 302 4.91 -8.46 1.63
C VAL A 302 5.28 -7.43 0.57
N GLU A 303 5.19 -6.13 0.87
CA GLU A 303 5.54 -5.07 -0.11
C GLU A 303 7.03 -5.07 -0.44
N ALA A 304 7.92 -5.19 0.56
CA ALA A 304 9.35 -5.22 0.33
C ALA A 304 9.76 -6.41 -0.56
N LEU A 305 9.17 -7.59 -0.30
CA LEU A 305 9.36 -8.78 -1.13
C LEU A 305 8.80 -8.62 -2.53
N ALA A 306 7.65 -7.95 -2.69
CA ALA A 306 7.10 -7.65 -4.01
C ALA A 306 8.05 -6.79 -4.84
N PHE A 307 8.71 -5.77 -4.26
CA PHE A 307 9.69 -4.97 -4.99
C PHE A 307 11.00 -5.70 -5.30
N ALA A 308 11.47 -6.57 -4.40
CA ALA A 308 12.59 -7.48 -4.71
C ALA A 308 12.23 -8.43 -5.88
N TRP A 309 11.01 -8.96 -5.89
CA TRP A 309 10.50 -9.80 -6.97
C TRP A 309 10.35 -9.03 -8.29
N LEU A 310 9.90 -7.76 -8.25
CA LEU A 310 9.84 -6.91 -9.44
C LEU A 310 11.24 -6.64 -10.02
N ALA A 311 12.26 -6.46 -9.18
CA ALA A 311 13.64 -6.34 -9.62
C ALA A 311 14.10 -7.62 -10.34
N GLN A 312 13.80 -8.80 -9.76
CA GLN A 312 14.07 -10.10 -10.39
C GLN A 312 13.35 -10.23 -11.74
N ALA A 313 12.07 -9.89 -11.81
CA ALA A 313 11.28 -9.94 -13.04
C ALA A 313 11.87 -9.01 -14.12
N PHE A 314 12.30 -7.80 -13.74
CA PHE A 314 12.98 -6.88 -14.65
C PHE A 314 14.26 -7.49 -15.24
N LEU A 315 15.14 -8.03 -14.39
CA LEU A 315 16.39 -8.66 -14.82
C LEU A 315 16.13 -9.86 -15.74
N ALA A 316 15.10 -10.65 -15.45
CA ALA A 316 14.67 -11.79 -16.28
C ALA A 316 13.88 -11.39 -17.53
N ARG A 317 13.68 -10.08 -17.78
CA ARG A 317 12.84 -9.54 -18.86
C ARG A 317 11.40 -10.09 -18.86
N GLN A 318 10.88 -10.40 -17.68
CA GLN A 318 9.52 -10.89 -17.49
C GLN A 318 8.54 -9.73 -17.24
N PRO A 319 7.42 -9.66 -17.98
CA PRO A 319 6.41 -8.64 -17.72
C PRO A 319 5.77 -8.81 -16.33
N ALA A 320 5.71 -7.71 -15.58
CA ALA A 320 5.02 -7.64 -14.29
C ALA A 320 3.90 -6.58 -14.28
N GLY A 321 3.86 -5.68 -15.24
CA GLY A 321 2.69 -4.81 -15.46
C GLY A 321 1.62 -5.61 -16.18
N LEU A 322 0.47 -5.84 -15.54
CA LEU A 322 -0.62 -6.65 -16.07
C LEU A 322 -1.84 -5.80 -16.45
N PRO A 323 -2.34 -5.87 -17.70
CA PRO A 323 -3.54 -5.15 -18.14
C PRO A 323 -4.78 -5.40 -17.27
N SER A 324 -4.93 -6.64 -16.78
CA SER A 324 -6.06 -7.05 -15.91
C SER A 324 -6.09 -6.36 -14.55
N VAL A 325 -4.99 -5.69 -14.19
CA VAL A 325 -4.85 -4.96 -12.92
C VAL A 325 -4.90 -3.46 -13.19
N THR A 326 -4.00 -2.95 -14.02
CA THR A 326 -3.77 -1.51 -14.14
C THR A 326 -4.55 -0.87 -15.28
N GLY A 327 -5.13 -1.65 -16.20
CA GLY A 327 -5.74 -1.13 -17.42
C GLY A 327 -4.74 -0.74 -18.52
N ALA A 328 -3.44 -1.03 -18.35
CA ALA A 328 -2.44 -0.79 -19.40
C ALA A 328 -2.79 -1.52 -20.71
N ARG A 329 -2.43 -0.94 -21.86
CA ARG A 329 -2.71 -1.49 -23.21
C ARG A 329 -2.13 -2.88 -23.47
N GLY A 330 -1.19 -3.34 -22.64
CA GLY A 330 -0.60 -4.66 -22.76
C GLY A 330 0.43 -4.90 -21.65
N PRO A 331 0.94 -6.13 -21.52
CA PRO A 331 1.93 -6.47 -20.49
C PRO A 331 3.20 -5.63 -20.60
N ARG A 332 3.79 -5.23 -19.46
CA ARG A 332 5.03 -4.43 -19.42
C ARG A 332 6.07 -5.01 -18.48
N ILE A 333 7.33 -4.97 -18.92
CA ILE A 333 8.48 -5.03 -18.03
C ILE A 333 8.53 -3.68 -17.29
N LEU A 334 8.55 -3.73 -15.96
CA LEU A 334 8.47 -2.56 -15.11
C LEU A 334 9.82 -2.22 -14.50
N GLY A 335 10.15 -0.94 -14.46
CA GLY A 335 11.37 -0.41 -13.86
C GLY A 335 12.44 0.01 -14.85
N ALA A 336 13.52 0.55 -14.31
CA ALA A 336 14.73 0.96 -14.98
C ALA A 336 15.95 0.54 -14.14
N LEU A 337 17.01 0.08 -14.81
CA LEU A 337 18.25 -0.36 -14.18
C LEU A 337 19.24 0.81 -14.08
N TYR A 338 19.81 0.97 -12.89
CA TYR A 338 20.91 1.86 -12.57
C TYR A 338 22.08 0.96 -12.14
N PRO A 339 23.10 0.80 -13.01
CA PRO A 339 24.26 -0.03 -12.70
C PRO A 339 25.05 0.52 -11.51
N ALA A 340 25.68 -0.38 -10.75
CA ALA A 340 26.69 -0.06 -9.74
C ALA A 340 28.00 0.48 -10.33
#